data_AF-A4WUU4-F1
#
_entry.id   AF-A4WUU4-F1
#
_cell.length_a   1.000
_cell.length_b   1.000
_cell.length_c   1.000
_cell.angle_alpha   90.00
_cell.angle_beta   90.00
_cell.angle_gamma   90.00
#
_symmetry.space_group_name_H-M   'P 1'
#
loop_
_entity.id
_entity.type
_entity.pdbx_description
1 polymer ?
#
loop_
_entity_poly.entity_id
_entity_poly.type
_entity_poly.pdbx_seq_one_letter_code
_entity_poly.pdbx_strand_id
1 'polypeptide(L)'
;MFIVSPSTVWNRSALETRQVPRRIFGRVLLLPRRGFPLRLIWRIVFETQMLRFLAVLAPFVVAMLIWRQSALAIAQAPLLMIVAILFVETNVLRIPKERREKIIDRAEADRGLDLLQVRGRTILTRIAARRKLERGVLHLVIEQSDMAHITPLTFVSVQSEAGPEIVRLSREEEAMIRKTLFEAPLSERKLLRINLLENVFLRDVTLDMRGVSAHARLAALSA
;
A
#
# COMPACT_ATOMS: atom_id res chain seq x y z
N MET A 1 -1.36 -6.03 -5.43
CA MET A 1 -1.03 -6.20 -4.00
C MET A 1 0.25 -6.99 -3.79
N PHE A 2 1.11 -6.51 -2.89
CA PHE A 2 2.26 -7.23 -2.36
C PHE A 2 2.08 -7.55 -0.88
N ILE A 3 2.34 -8.79 -0.50
CA ILE A 3 2.31 -9.21 0.90
C ILE A 3 3.72 -9.07 1.48
N VAL A 4 3.84 -8.22 2.49
CA VAL A 4 5.09 -7.94 3.18
C VAL A 4 5.24 -8.92 4.33
N SER A 5 6.24 -9.78 4.23
CA SER A 5 6.61 -10.78 5.22
C SER A 5 8.14 -10.99 5.16
N PRO A 6 8.81 -11.39 6.26
CA PRO A 6 10.22 -11.80 6.24
C PRO A 6 10.58 -12.87 5.18
N SER A 7 9.60 -13.62 4.67
CA SER A 7 9.75 -14.57 3.56
C SER A 7 9.81 -13.91 2.18
N THR A 8 9.21 -12.73 2.01
CA THR A 8 9.00 -12.08 0.70
C THR A 8 9.97 -10.96 0.41
N VAL A 9 10.76 -10.51 1.39
CA VAL A 9 11.77 -9.45 1.24
C VAL A 9 13.19 -9.94 1.52
N TRP A 10 14.18 -9.35 0.85
CA TRP A 10 15.60 -9.61 1.09
C TRP A 10 16.14 -8.86 2.32
N ASN A 11 15.77 -7.60 2.48
CA ASN A 11 16.23 -6.75 3.57
C ASN A 11 15.35 -6.89 4.81
N ARG A 12 15.52 -7.99 5.56
CA ARG A 12 14.71 -8.29 6.74
C ARG A 12 14.80 -7.26 7.86
N SER A 13 15.97 -6.63 8.03
CA SER A 13 16.16 -5.56 9.02
C SER A 13 15.24 -4.36 8.80
N ALA A 14 14.74 -4.15 7.57
CA ALA A 14 13.72 -3.14 7.28
C ALA A 14 12.37 -3.39 7.97
N LEU A 15 12.11 -4.65 8.35
CA LEU A 15 10.85 -5.10 8.94
C LEU A 15 10.87 -5.08 10.47
N GLU A 16 12.05 -4.90 11.08
CA GLU A 16 12.18 -4.79 12.53
C GLU A 16 11.43 -3.56 13.02
N THR A 17 10.48 -3.78 13.92
CA THR A 17 9.67 -2.71 14.48
C THR A 17 9.65 -2.75 15.99
N ARG A 18 9.51 -1.56 16.59
CA ARG A 18 9.34 -1.41 18.04
C ARG A 18 7.90 -1.12 18.42
N GLN A 19 7.06 -0.78 17.44
CA GLN A 19 5.66 -0.39 17.60
C GLN A 19 4.84 -0.88 16.39
N VAL A 20 3.58 -1.21 16.64
CA VAL A 20 2.58 -1.72 15.69
C VAL A 20 1.27 -0.93 15.95
N PRO A 21 0.45 -0.62 14.92
CA PRO A 21 0.69 -0.80 13.49
C PRO A 21 1.69 0.22 12.93
N ARG A 22 2.63 -0.25 12.09
CA ARG A 22 3.65 0.60 11.48
C ARG A 22 3.47 0.74 9.97
N ARG A 23 3.61 1.99 9.51
CA ARG A 23 3.70 2.35 8.08
C ARG A 23 5.06 1.96 7.50
N ILE A 24 5.03 1.32 6.33
CA ILE A 24 6.21 0.89 5.57
C ILE A 24 6.49 1.85 4.41
N PHE A 25 5.46 2.37 3.74
CA PHE A 25 5.63 3.34 2.65
C PHE A 25 6.38 4.61 3.10
N GLY A 26 7.33 5.04 2.26
CA GLY A 26 8.10 6.27 2.46
C GLY A 26 9.17 6.20 3.56
N ARG A 27 9.28 5.08 4.30
CA ARG A 27 10.29 4.91 5.35
C ARG A 27 11.42 3.97 4.95
N VAL A 28 11.10 2.85 4.30
CA VAL A 28 12.12 1.88 3.89
C VAL A 28 11.85 1.36 2.48
N LEU A 29 12.91 1.22 1.69
CA LEU A 29 12.83 0.56 0.39
C LEU A 29 12.74 -0.95 0.61
N LEU A 30 11.60 -1.56 0.32
CA LEU A 30 11.49 -3.03 0.35
C LEU A 30 12.11 -3.63 -0.91
N LEU A 31 13.07 -4.53 -0.72
CA LEU A 31 13.68 -5.28 -1.82
C LEU A 31 12.99 -6.64 -1.95
N PRO A 32 12.12 -6.82 -2.96
CA PRO A 32 11.34 -8.03 -3.06
C PRO A 32 12.21 -9.23 -3.44
N ARG A 33 12.03 -10.33 -2.69
CA ARG A 33 12.69 -11.60 -2.95
C ARG A 33 11.83 -12.53 -3.79
N ARG A 34 10.52 -12.60 -3.51
CA ARG A 34 9.54 -13.48 -4.16
C ARG A 34 8.14 -12.87 -4.13
N GLY A 35 7.28 -13.31 -5.07
CA GLY A 35 5.87 -12.92 -5.10
C GLY A 35 5.61 -11.48 -5.58
N PHE A 36 6.59 -10.89 -6.28
CA PHE A 36 6.51 -9.55 -6.86
C PHE A 36 6.26 -9.64 -8.37
N PRO A 37 5.12 -9.13 -8.87
CA PRO A 37 4.92 -8.96 -10.31
C PRO A 37 5.93 -7.98 -10.89
N LEU A 38 6.46 -8.24 -12.09
CA LEU A 38 7.37 -7.32 -12.80
C LEU A 38 6.78 -5.89 -12.93
N ARG A 39 5.46 -5.79 -13.16
CA ARG A 39 4.74 -4.50 -13.19
C ARG A 39 4.84 -3.70 -11.88
N LEU A 40 4.89 -4.41 -10.75
CA LEU A 40 5.00 -3.82 -9.43
C LEU A 40 6.43 -3.33 -9.15
N ILE A 41 7.46 -3.94 -9.74
CA ILE A 41 8.86 -3.45 -9.65
C ILE A 41 8.96 -2.06 -10.27
N TRP A 42 8.50 -1.90 -11.51
CA TRP A 42 8.42 -0.60 -12.16
C TRP A 42 7.63 0.39 -11.31
N ARG A 43 6.54 -0.05 -10.67
CA ARG A 43 5.76 0.81 -9.79
C ARG A 43 6.54 1.29 -8.56
N ILE A 44 7.33 0.43 -7.88
CA ILE A 44 8.22 0.85 -6.79
C ILE A 44 9.25 1.87 -7.29
N VAL A 45 9.85 1.61 -8.45
CA VAL A 45 10.83 2.50 -9.07
C VAL A 45 10.21 3.88 -9.32
N PHE A 46 9.00 3.95 -9.88
CA PHE A 46 8.25 5.20 -10.06
C PHE A 46 7.80 5.86 -8.75
N GLU A 47 7.67 5.10 -7.66
CA GLU A 47 7.35 5.63 -6.33
C GLU A 47 8.55 6.42 -5.75
N THR A 48 9.77 6.18 -6.24
CA THR A 48 10.93 6.95 -5.80
C THR A 48 10.86 8.38 -6.35
N GLN A 49 10.88 9.34 -5.43
CA GLN A 49 10.76 10.77 -5.74
C GLN A 49 11.81 11.24 -6.76
N MET A 50 13.03 10.68 -6.69
CA MET A 50 14.12 11.01 -7.61
C MET A 50 13.78 10.64 -9.06
N LEU A 51 13.35 9.40 -9.33
CA LEU A 51 13.06 8.96 -10.69
C LEU A 51 11.80 9.63 -11.24
N ARG A 52 10.82 9.88 -10.37
CA ARG A 52 9.63 10.64 -10.71
C ARG A 52 9.97 12.06 -11.17
N PHE A 53 10.79 12.77 -10.41
CA PHE A 53 11.22 14.11 -10.81
C PHE A 53 12.12 14.07 -12.04
N LEU A 54 13.05 13.11 -12.12
CA LEU A 54 13.89 12.95 -13.30
C LEU A 54 13.06 12.72 -14.57
N ALA A 55 12.00 11.92 -14.49
CA ALA A 55 11.08 11.69 -15.62
C ALA A 55 10.35 12.97 -16.04
N VAL A 56 9.92 13.79 -15.08
CA VAL A 56 9.29 15.10 -15.38
C VAL A 56 10.29 16.09 -15.97
N LEU A 57 11.56 16.03 -15.53
CA LEU A 57 12.61 16.95 -15.96
C LEU A 57 13.32 16.49 -17.25
N ALA A 58 13.20 15.22 -17.64
CA ALA A 58 13.85 14.66 -18.82
C ALA A 58 13.63 15.48 -20.11
N PRO A 59 12.43 16.01 -20.40
CA PRO A 59 12.21 16.88 -21.56
C PRO A 59 13.07 18.15 -21.53
N PHE A 60 13.30 18.74 -20.35
CA PHE A 60 14.13 19.94 -20.20
C PHE A 60 15.61 19.62 -20.45
N VAL A 61 16.09 18.49 -19.93
CA VAL A 61 17.47 18.02 -20.19
C VAL A 61 17.69 17.78 -21.68
N VAL A 62 16.75 17.10 -22.34
CA VAL A 62 16.81 16.86 -23.78
C VAL A 62 16.77 18.18 -24.57
N ALA A 63 15.89 19.11 -24.20
CA ALA A 63 15.80 20.42 -24.82
C ALA A 63 17.11 21.22 -24.69
N MET A 64 17.78 21.17 -23.53
CA MET A 64 19.08 21.81 -23.32
C MET A 64 20.18 21.22 -24.21
N LEU A 65 20.14 19.90 -24.45
CA LEU A 65 21.11 19.23 -25.33
C LEU A 65 20.89 19.59 -26.81
N ILE A 66 19.64 19.72 -27.25
CA ILE A 66 19.28 20.06 -28.64
C ILE A 66 19.47 21.55 -28.93
N TRP A 67 19.05 22.45 -28.02
CA TRP A 67 19.03 23.90 -28.25
C TRP A 67 20.08 24.66 -27.43
N ARG A 68 21.33 24.20 -27.56
CA ARG A 68 22.49 24.70 -26.81
C ARG A 68 22.78 26.21 -26.98
N GLN A 69 22.24 26.84 -28.02
CA GLN A 69 22.47 28.25 -28.35
C GLN A 69 21.47 29.21 -27.65
N SER A 70 20.43 28.68 -26.99
CA SER A 70 19.33 29.49 -26.41
C SER A 70 19.59 29.88 -24.95
N ALA A 71 20.64 30.67 -24.70
CA ALA A 71 21.11 31.04 -23.35
C ALA A 71 20.01 31.68 -22.47
N LEU A 72 19.15 32.54 -23.05
CA LEU A 72 18.05 33.21 -22.33
C LEU A 72 16.95 32.24 -21.90
N ALA A 73 16.62 31.24 -22.72
CA ALA A 73 15.61 30.24 -22.38
C ALA A 73 16.10 29.28 -21.29
N ILE A 74 17.40 28.96 -21.32
CA ILE A 74 18.05 28.12 -20.29
C ILE A 74 18.04 28.83 -18.93
N ALA A 75 18.22 30.16 -18.89
CA ALA A 75 18.20 30.93 -17.65
C ALA A 75 16.86 30.90 -16.89
N GLN A 76 15.73 30.77 -17.61
CA GLN A 76 14.39 30.69 -17.01
C GLN A 76 13.93 29.24 -16.74
N ALA A 77 14.66 28.25 -17.23
CA ALA A 77 14.31 26.84 -17.12
C ALA A 77 14.01 26.38 -15.67
N PRO A 78 14.73 26.81 -14.62
CA PRO A 78 14.43 26.38 -13.25
C PRO A 78 13.00 26.70 -12.80
N LEU A 79 12.46 27.87 -13.18
CA LEU A 79 11.10 28.25 -12.84
C LEU A 79 10.08 27.37 -13.58
N LEU A 80 10.28 27.16 -14.89
CA LEU A 80 9.43 26.28 -15.69
C LEU A 80 9.47 24.82 -15.23
N MET A 81 10.64 24.35 -14.78
CA MET A 81 10.84 23.03 -14.21
C MET A 81 10.04 22.86 -12.91
N ILE A 82 10.06 23.85 -12.02
CA ILE A 82 9.23 23.84 -10.79
C ILE A 82 7.75 23.79 -11.15
N VAL A 83 7.30 24.64 -12.09
CA VAL A 83 5.91 24.66 -12.55
C VAL A 83 5.50 23.30 -13.14
N ALA A 84 6.36 22.67 -13.94
CA ALA A 84 6.11 21.36 -14.51
C ALA A 84 6.00 20.27 -13.44
N ILE A 85 6.88 20.26 -12.45
CA ILE A 85 6.82 19.33 -11.32
C ILE A 85 5.51 19.50 -10.55
N LEU A 86 5.17 20.73 -10.16
CA LEU A 86 3.95 21.03 -9.41
C LEU A 86 2.69 20.63 -10.21
N PHE A 87 2.68 20.91 -11.51
CA PHE A 87 1.59 20.54 -12.39
C PHE A 87 1.41 19.03 -12.47
N VAL A 88 2.48 18.27 -12.73
CA VAL A 88 2.42 16.81 -12.83
C VAL A 88 2.03 16.18 -11.49
N GLU A 89 2.64 16.63 -10.39
CA GLU A 89 2.36 16.08 -9.06
C GLU A 89 0.90 16.30 -8.64
N THR A 90 0.35 17.48 -8.92
CA THR A 90 -1.01 17.86 -8.47
C THR A 90 -2.11 17.39 -9.42
N ASN A 91 -1.87 17.37 -10.73
CA ASN A 91 -2.90 17.07 -11.74
C ASN A 91 -2.80 15.69 -12.36
N VAL A 92 -1.60 15.11 -12.44
CA VAL A 92 -1.37 13.84 -13.15
C VAL A 92 -1.20 12.68 -12.15
N LEU A 93 -0.61 12.93 -10.99
CA LEU A 93 -0.27 11.86 -10.05
C LEU A 93 -1.24 11.78 -8.87
N ARG A 94 -1.68 12.92 -8.34
CA ARG A 94 -2.60 13.01 -7.22
C ARG A 94 -3.93 13.62 -7.65
N ILE A 95 -4.96 13.39 -6.85
CA ILE A 95 -6.26 14.04 -7.03
C ILE A 95 -6.36 15.24 -6.08
N PRO A 96 -6.65 16.46 -6.59
CA PRO A 96 -6.92 17.65 -5.78
C PRO A 96 -8.05 17.42 -4.79
N LYS A 97 -8.02 18.13 -3.65
CA LYS A 97 -9.01 17.92 -2.58
C LYS A 97 -10.45 18.10 -3.08
N GLU A 98 -10.70 19.09 -3.94
CA GLU A 98 -12.05 19.40 -4.44
C GLU A 98 -12.63 18.29 -5.34
N ARG A 99 -11.76 17.49 -5.97
CA ARG A 99 -12.19 16.39 -6.85
C ARG A 99 -12.40 15.07 -6.11
N ARG A 100 -11.90 14.94 -4.87
CA ARG A 100 -11.95 13.68 -4.10
C ARG A 100 -13.38 13.27 -3.75
N GLU A 101 -14.22 14.23 -3.41
CA GLU A 101 -15.63 13.99 -3.04
C GLU A 101 -16.48 13.42 -4.18
N LYS A 102 -16.02 13.57 -5.43
CA LYS A 102 -16.72 13.07 -6.63
C LYS A 102 -16.23 11.70 -7.09
N ILE A 103 -15.23 11.11 -6.43
CA ILE A 103 -14.60 9.84 -6.87
C ILE A 103 -15.51 8.65 -6.60
N ILE A 104 -16.17 8.64 -5.45
CA ILE A 104 -17.00 7.53 -4.97
C ILE A 104 -18.07 8.08 -4.02
N ASP A 105 -19.25 7.47 -4.05
CA ASP A 105 -20.32 7.78 -3.10
C ASP A 105 -19.90 7.39 -1.66
N ARG A 106 -20.30 8.18 -0.67
CA ARG A 106 -19.94 7.94 0.74
C ARG A 106 -20.50 6.62 1.26
N ALA A 107 -21.76 6.30 0.94
CA ALA A 107 -22.34 5.03 1.38
C ALA A 107 -21.68 3.82 0.68
N GLU A 108 -21.23 3.98 -0.56
CA GLU A 108 -20.41 2.96 -1.21
C GLU A 108 -19.02 2.80 -0.55
N ALA A 109 -18.42 3.91 -0.10
CA ALA A 109 -17.15 3.88 0.61
C ALA A 109 -17.27 3.16 1.96
N ASP A 110 -18.30 3.47 2.74
CA ASP A 110 -18.56 2.86 4.04
C ASP A 110 -18.76 1.34 3.90
N ARG A 111 -19.61 0.91 2.95
CA ARG A 111 -19.80 -0.52 2.64
C ARG A 111 -18.49 -1.21 2.25
N GLY A 112 -17.61 -0.51 1.54
CA GLY A 112 -16.28 -1.02 1.17
C GLY A 112 -15.37 -1.21 2.38
N LEU A 113 -15.41 -0.28 3.34
CA LEU A 113 -14.65 -0.37 4.59
C LEU A 113 -15.19 -1.45 5.52
N ASP A 114 -16.50 -1.61 5.62
CA ASP A 114 -17.12 -2.70 6.40
C ASP A 114 -16.70 -4.07 5.85
N LEU A 115 -16.73 -4.22 4.53
CA LEU A 115 -16.28 -5.45 3.88
C LEU A 115 -14.78 -5.71 4.12
N LEU A 116 -13.95 -4.67 4.11
CA LEU A 116 -12.53 -4.77 4.46
C LEU A 116 -12.35 -5.25 5.91
N GLN A 117 -13.12 -4.69 6.86
CA GLN A 117 -13.07 -5.07 8.26
C GLN A 117 -13.47 -6.54 8.47
N VAL A 118 -14.60 -6.96 7.89
CA VAL A 118 -15.09 -8.35 8.01
C VAL A 118 -14.10 -9.35 7.42
N ARG A 119 -13.59 -9.08 6.21
CA ARG A 119 -12.59 -9.94 5.55
C ARG A 119 -11.27 -9.96 6.29
N GLY A 120 -10.81 -8.80 6.77
CA GLY A 120 -9.58 -8.69 7.55
C GLY A 120 -9.66 -9.50 8.85
N ARG A 121 -10.76 -9.37 9.61
CA ARG A 121 -10.99 -10.17 10.82
C ARG A 121 -11.07 -11.67 10.54
N THR A 122 -11.69 -12.05 9.43
CA THR A 122 -11.78 -13.45 8.99
C THR A 122 -10.39 -14.02 8.70
N ILE A 123 -9.57 -13.29 7.93
CA ILE A 123 -8.18 -13.65 7.62
C ILE A 123 -7.36 -13.80 8.91
N LEU A 124 -7.42 -12.80 9.81
CA LEU A 124 -6.69 -12.83 11.08
C LEU A 124 -7.12 -13.99 11.98
N THR A 125 -8.42 -14.31 12.01
CA THR A 125 -8.95 -15.43 12.80
C THR A 125 -8.43 -16.76 12.26
N ARG A 126 -8.38 -16.94 10.93
CA ARG A 126 -7.81 -18.14 10.30
C ARG A 126 -6.31 -18.28 10.54
N ILE A 127 -5.56 -17.18 10.45
CA ILE A 127 -4.12 -17.16 10.78
C ILE A 127 -3.90 -17.54 12.24
N ALA A 128 -4.65 -16.93 13.16
CA ALA A 128 -4.56 -17.21 14.58
C ALA A 128 -4.89 -18.67 14.91
N ALA A 129 -5.97 -19.20 14.32
CA ALA A 129 -6.38 -20.59 14.52
C ALA A 129 -5.33 -21.58 14.01
N ARG A 130 -4.82 -21.39 12.78
CA ARG A 130 -3.75 -22.22 12.20
C ARG A 130 -2.47 -22.21 13.04
N ARG A 131 -2.12 -21.04 13.60
CA ARG A 131 -0.93 -20.85 14.44
C ARG A 131 -1.15 -21.19 15.91
N LYS A 132 -2.36 -21.63 16.29
CA LYS A 132 -2.75 -21.92 17.68
C LYS A 132 -2.45 -20.74 18.63
N LEU A 133 -2.65 -19.50 18.16
CA LEU A 133 -2.41 -18.31 18.97
C LEU A 133 -3.52 -18.17 20.01
N GLU A 134 -3.16 -18.21 21.29
CA GLU A 134 -4.13 -18.10 22.40
C GLU A 134 -4.26 -16.68 22.94
N ARG A 135 -3.21 -15.87 22.80
CA ARG A 135 -3.10 -14.52 23.37
C ARG A 135 -2.40 -13.58 22.40
N GLY A 136 -2.52 -12.28 22.66
CA GLY A 136 -1.92 -11.22 21.85
C GLY A 136 -2.89 -10.59 20.87
N VAL A 137 -2.42 -9.55 20.20
CA VAL A 137 -3.18 -8.78 19.21
C VAL A 137 -2.48 -8.90 17.86
N LEU A 138 -3.26 -9.22 16.83
CA LEU A 138 -2.82 -9.18 15.44
C LEU A 138 -3.44 -8.00 14.72
N HIS A 139 -2.64 -7.40 13.85
CA HIS A 139 -3.02 -6.29 12.99
C HIS A 139 -2.84 -6.72 11.53
N LEU A 140 -3.88 -6.62 10.74
CA LEU A 140 -3.77 -6.67 9.28
C LEU A 140 -3.66 -5.23 8.79
N VAL A 141 -2.44 -4.83 8.47
CA VAL A 141 -2.13 -3.47 8.01
C VAL A 141 -2.13 -3.47 6.48
N ILE A 142 -3.01 -2.65 5.90
CA ILE A 142 -3.12 -2.41 4.46
C ILE A 142 -2.67 -0.98 4.19
N GLU A 143 -1.60 -0.84 3.42
CA GLU A 143 -1.09 0.46 2.99
C GLU A 143 -1.22 0.61 1.49
N GLN A 144 -1.66 1.78 1.02
CA GLN A 144 -1.69 2.11 -0.40
C GLN A 144 -0.87 3.36 -0.70
N SER A 145 -0.22 3.38 -1.86
CA SER A 145 0.29 4.60 -2.46
C SER A 145 -0.87 5.59 -2.72
N ASP A 146 -0.58 6.88 -2.61
CA ASP A 146 -1.55 7.96 -2.83
C ASP A 146 -1.71 8.35 -4.31
N MET A 147 -0.97 7.70 -5.21
CA MET A 147 -1.04 8.01 -6.64
C MET A 147 -2.30 7.40 -7.27
N ALA A 148 -3.16 8.26 -7.80
CA ALA A 148 -4.53 7.89 -8.16
C ALA A 148 -4.69 7.32 -9.58
N HIS A 149 -3.80 7.69 -10.51
CA HIS A 149 -3.99 7.45 -11.96
C HIS A 149 -3.22 6.24 -12.49
N ILE A 150 -2.52 5.50 -11.63
CA ILE A 150 -1.71 4.33 -11.99
C ILE A 150 -2.22 3.11 -11.21
N THR A 151 -1.82 1.91 -11.64
CA THR A 151 -2.10 0.67 -10.89
C THR A 151 -1.79 0.85 -9.39
N PRO A 152 -2.75 0.53 -8.49
CA PRO A 152 -2.54 0.67 -7.05
C PRO A 152 -1.32 -0.12 -6.58
N LEU A 153 -0.45 0.55 -5.82
CA LEU A 153 0.62 -0.10 -5.09
C LEU A 153 0.09 -0.34 -3.68
N THR A 154 -0.31 -1.58 -3.39
CA THR A 154 -0.87 -1.98 -2.09
C THR A 154 0.12 -2.91 -1.38
N PHE A 155 0.54 -2.54 -0.17
CA PHE A 155 1.27 -3.39 0.76
C PHE A 155 0.32 -3.93 1.82
N VAL A 156 0.42 -5.23 2.09
CA VAL A 156 -0.35 -5.88 3.14
C VAL A 156 0.61 -6.61 4.06
N SER A 157 0.54 -6.34 5.35
CA SER A 157 1.35 -7.00 6.36
C SER A 157 0.48 -7.47 7.52
N VAL A 158 0.86 -8.60 8.11
CA VAL A 158 0.29 -9.03 9.39
C VAL A 158 1.32 -8.71 10.46
N GLN A 159 0.94 -7.93 11.45
CA GLN A 159 1.82 -7.47 12.52
C GLN A 159 1.30 -8.00 13.86
N SER A 160 2.21 -8.39 14.75
CA SER A 160 1.89 -8.88 16.10
C SER A 160 2.32 -7.84 17.12
N GLU A 161 1.49 -7.55 18.12
CA GLU A 161 1.93 -6.77 19.29
C GLU A 161 2.76 -7.62 20.27
N ALA A 162 2.53 -8.94 20.30
CA ALA A 162 3.30 -9.87 21.12
C ALA A 162 4.67 -10.08 20.48
N GLY A 163 5.64 -9.27 20.91
CA GLY A 163 6.91 -9.09 20.20
C GLY A 163 6.65 -8.26 18.94
N PRO A 164 6.74 -6.91 18.99
CA PRO A 164 6.34 -6.04 17.88
C PRO A 164 7.09 -6.40 16.60
N GLU A 165 6.44 -7.15 15.72
CA GLU A 165 7.08 -7.71 14.53
C GLU A 165 6.10 -7.89 13.39
N ILE A 166 6.65 -7.91 12.16
CA ILE A 166 5.92 -8.36 10.99
C ILE A 166 5.96 -9.89 10.98
N VAL A 167 4.80 -10.51 11.15
CA VAL A 167 4.64 -11.96 11.25
C VAL A 167 5.13 -12.62 9.96
N ARG A 168 6.01 -13.62 10.10
CA ARG A 168 6.45 -14.44 8.98
C ARG A 168 5.33 -15.36 8.51
N LEU A 169 4.68 -15.01 7.40
CA LEU A 169 3.58 -15.76 6.81
C LEU A 169 4.04 -17.03 6.07
N SER A 170 3.21 -18.07 6.12
CA SER A 170 3.33 -19.28 5.30
C SER A 170 2.75 -19.05 3.90
N ARG A 171 3.07 -19.93 2.95
CA ARG A 171 2.52 -19.82 1.58
C ARG A 171 0.99 -19.93 1.55
N GLU A 172 0.41 -20.75 2.42
CA GLU A 172 -1.04 -20.91 2.53
C GLU A 172 -1.71 -19.65 3.05
N GLU A 173 -1.11 -19.01 4.06
CA GLU A 173 -1.60 -17.74 4.61
C GLU A 173 -1.48 -16.61 3.59
N GLU A 174 -0.35 -16.54 2.87
CA GLU A 174 -0.17 -15.59 1.76
C GLU A 174 -1.23 -15.81 0.67
N ALA A 175 -1.51 -17.06 0.29
CA ALA A 175 -2.52 -17.39 -0.72
C ALA A 175 -3.94 -17.02 -0.25
N MET A 176 -4.28 -17.28 1.01
CA MET A 176 -5.56 -16.90 1.62
C MET A 176 -5.77 -15.39 1.54
N ILE A 177 -4.77 -14.60 1.95
CA ILE A 177 -4.85 -13.13 1.89
C ILE A 177 -5.07 -12.67 0.44
N ARG A 178 -4.33 -13.24 -0.52
CA ARG A 178 -4.47 -12.91 -1.95
C ARG A 178 -5.85 -13.23 -2.51
N LYS A 179 -6.43 -14.34 -2.09
CA LYS A 179 -7.74 -14.80 -2.57
C LYS A 179 -8.89 -14.01 -1.97
N THR A 180 -8.84 -13.72 -0.67
CA THR A 180 -10.02 -13.23 0.07
C THR A 180 -10.06 -11.71 0.23
N LEU A 181 -8.91 -11.04 0.42
CA LEU A 181 -8.91 -9.63 0.84
C LEU A 181 -9.55 -8.70 -0.21
N PHE A 182 -9.19 -8.88 -1.49
CA PHE A 182 -9.62 -8.02 -2.61
C PHE A 182 -10.49 -8.72 -3.66
N GLU A 183 -11.33 -9.66 -3.22
CA GLU A 183 -12.34 -10.27 -4.07
C GLU A 183 -13.52 -9.31 -4.35
N ALA A 184 -14.23 -9.47 -5.47
CA ALA A 184 -15.44 -8.69 -5.72
C ALA A 184 -16.41 -8.77 -4.51
N PRO A 185 -17.08 -7.68 -4.11
CA PRO A 185 -17.13 -6.36 -4.75
C PRO A 185 -16.01 -5.37 -4.36
N LEU A 186 -15.09 -5.72 -3.45
CA LEU A 186 -14.02 -4.82 -3.00
C LEU A 186 -12.69 -5.16 -3.69
N SER A 187 -12.26 -4.30 -4.62
CA SER A 187 -10.96 -4.42 -5.29
C SER A 187 -9.92 -3.44 -4.74
N GLU A 188 -8.63 -3.65 -5.03
CA GLU A 188 -7.55 -2.71 -4.68
C GLU A 188 -7.81 -1.28 -5.20
N ARG A 189 -8.39 -1.16 -6.40
CA ARG A 189 -8.75 0.13 -7.00
C ARG A 189 -9.90 0.79 -6.27
N LYS A 190 -10.90 0.02 -5.85
CA LYS A 190 -12.02 0.54 -5.06
C LYS A 190 -11.55 1.01 -3.70
N LEU A 191 -10.67 0.26 -3.03
CA LEU A 191 -10.06 0.71 -1.78
C LEU A 191 -9.23 1.99 -1.99
N LEU A 192 -8.49 2.11 -3.10
CA LEU A 192 -7.72 3.32 -3.39
C LEU A 192 -8.63 4.55 -3.53
N ARG A 193 -9.78 4.41 -4.20
CA ARG A 193 -10.78 5.49 -4.31
C ARG A 193 -11.32 5.91 -2.94
N ILE A 194 -11.62 4.95 -2.07
CA ILE A 194 -12.05 5.19 -0.69
C ILE A 194 -10.95 5.92 0.10
N ASN A 195 -9.71 5.47 -0.01
CA ASN A 195 -8.56 6.08 0.67
C ASN A 195 -8.27 7.49 0.16
N LEU A 196 -8.48 7.75 -1.12
CA LEU A 196 -8.39 9.10 -1.71
C LEU A 196 -9.49 10.02 -1.16
N LEU A 197 -10.73 9.53 -1.04
CA LEU A 197 -11.85 10.27 -0.44
C LEU A 197 -11.52 10.67 1.01
N GLU A 198 -11.18 9.68 1.85
CA GLU A 198 -10.94 9.86 3.28
C GLU A 198 -9.56 10.46 3.60
N ASN A 199 -8.66 10.53 2.62
CA ASN A 199 -7.25 10.88 2.80
C ASN A 199 -6.53 9.97 3.83
N VAL A 200 -6.93 8.71 3.92
CA VAL A 200 -6.37 7.69 4.83
C VAL A 200 -5.80 6.54 4.01
N PHE A 201 -4.47 6.44 3.96
CA PHE A 201 -3.74 5.46 3.12
C PHE A 201 -3.16 4.29 3.90
N LEU A 202 -3.28 4.31 5.23
CA LEU A 202 -2.95 3.19 6.11
C LEU A 202 -4.25 2.77 6.79
N ARG A 203 -4.67 1.53 6.54
CA ARG A 203 -5.82 0.91 7.17
C ARG A 203 -5.33 -0.22 8.07
N ASP A 204 -5.89 -0.29 9.26
CA ASP A 204 -5.62 -1.34 10.23
C ASP A 204 -6.91 -2.09 10.54
N VAL A 205 -6.82 -3.42 10.54
CA VAL A 205 -7.86 -4.30 11.04
C VAL A 205 -7.25 -5.09 12.19
N THR A 206 -7.80 -4.93 13.39
CA THR A 206 -7.25 -5.49 14.61
C THR A 206 -8.06 -6.72 15.07
N LEU A 207 -7.37 -7.73 15.58
CA LEU A 207 -7.96 -8.90 16.22
C LEU A 207 -7.24 -9.20 17.54
N ASP A 208 -7.95 -9.05 18.67
CA ASP A 208 -7.51 -9.55 19.98
C ASP A 208 -7.94 -11.01 20.13
N MET A 209 -6.97 -11.89 20.40
CA MET A 209 -7.21 -13.33 20.57
C MET A 209 -8.09 -13.68 21.75
N ARG A 210 -8.19 -12.81 22.77
CA ARG A 210 -9.10 -13.00 23.91
C ARG A 210 -10.57 -12.88 23.51
N GLY A 211 -10.86 -12.12 22.47
CA GLY A 211 -12.22 -11.93 21.95
C GLY A 211 -12.70 -13.03 20.99
N VAL A 212 -11.84 -14.00 20.65
CA VAL A 212 -12.17 -15.05 19.67
C VAL A 212 -12.71 -16.30 20.37
N SER A 213 -14.00 -16.57 20.19
CA SER A 213 -14.66 -17.76 20.77
C SER A 213 -14.08 -19.08 20.23
N ALA A 214 -14.17 -20.15 21.02
CA ALA A 214 -13.72 -21.49 20.61
C ALA A 214 -14.44 -21.98 19.34
N HIS A 215 -15.72 -21.64 19.18
CA HIS A 215 -16.50 -21.94 17.98
C HIS A 215 -15.97 -21.22 16.74
N ALA A 216 -15.61 -19.94 16.85
CA ALA A 216 -15.02 -19.18 15.74
C ALA A 216 -13.65 -19.73 15.31
N ARG A 217 -12.86 -20.23 16.27
CA ARG A 217 -11.58 -20.91 15.97
C ARG A 217 -11.78 -22.21 15.21
N LEU A 218 -12.75 -23.03 15.62
CA LEU A 218 -13.08 -24.29 14.94
C LEU A 218 -13.61 -24.05 13.53
N ALA A 219 -14.55 -23.10 13.36
CA ALA A 219 -15.08 -22.73 12.05
C ALA A 219 -14.01 -22.20 11.09
N ALA A 220 -12.97 -21.53 11.62
CA ALA A 220 -11.85 -21.04 10.83
C ALA A 220 -10.89 -22.15 10.35
N LEU A 221 -10.90 -23.33 11.00
CA LEU A 221 -10.08 -24.47 10.61
C LEU A 221 -10.78 -25.37 9.58
N SER A 222 -12.11 -25.35 9.52
CA SER A 222 -12.92 -26.21 8.64
C SER A 222 -13.26 -25.59 7.28
N ALA A 223 -12.85 -24.34 7.00
CA ALA A 223 -13.19 -23.57 5.80
C ALA A 223 -11.97 -22.97 5.08
#